data_AF-A0A2B7WEE0-F1
#
_entry.id   AF-A0A2B7WEE0-F1
#
_cell.length_a   1.000
_cell.length_b   1.000
_cell.length_c   1.000
_cell.angle_alpha   90.00
_cell.angle_beta   90.00
_cell.angle_gamma   90.00
#
_symmetry.space_group_name_H-M   'P 1'
#
loop_
_entity.id
_entity.type
_entity.pdbx_description
1 polymer ?
#
loop_
_entity_poly.entity_id
_entity_poly.type
_entity_poly.pdbx_seq_one_letter_code
_entity_poly.pdbx_strand_id
1 'polypeptide(L)'
;IQIYAYIFTNLETQQGYKILFTKLFKHLGNAAQQPVQFGHIHGGDSCIHAVTVDMCMKQAPGFGDFLHDLDPSKTWSEHLQHTVIFCQTHVQRNFFKKFKLHPARYLIDTIWDLPDTRDVVEHLDTIAQLYPKLKKWIDSKKKDWILAGLSAEHSCIPMTWQIYTWKYTGISKSSYFADNEFIRYKQILLAAVL
;
A
#
# COMPACT_ATOMS: atom_id res chain seq x y z
N ILE A 1 5.48 -17.36 3.42
CA ILE A 1 4.22 -17.68 4.17
C ILE A 1 3.46 -16.36 4.27
N GLN A 2 2.13 -16.32 4.07
CA GLN A 2 1.38 -15.07 4.26
C GLN A 2 0.91 -14.91 5.69
N ILE A 3 1.22 -13.76 6.27
CA ILE A 3 0.78 -13.40 7.61
C ILE A 3 -0.15 -12.20 7.52
N TYR A 4 -1.30 -12.33 8.19
CA TYR A 4 -2.32 -11.31 8.26
C TYR A 4 -2.39 -10.75 9.67
N ALA A 5 -2.43 -9.43 9.79
CA ALA A 5 -2.73 -8.75 11.03
C ALA A 5 -3.95 -7.84 10.83
N TYR A 6 -4.95 -8.02 11.67
CA TYR A 6 -6.13 -7.15 11.75
C TYR A 6 -5.96 -6.22 12.93
N ILE A 7 -6.10 -4.92 12.68
CA ILE A 7 -6.06 -3.92 13.74
C ILE A 7 -7.26 -2.99 13.59
N PHE A 8 -7.94 -2.79 14.71
CA PHE A 8 -9.04 -1.86 14.83
C PHE A 8 -8.53 -0.58 15.47
N THR A 9 -8.80 0.55 14.83
CA THR A 9 -8.44 1.86 15.37
C THR A 9 -9.51 2.89 15.02
N ASN A 10 -9.69 3.85 15.92
CA ASN A 10 -10.42 5.08 15.68
C ASN A 10 -9.49 6.27 15.35
N LEU A 11 -8.16 6.05 15.36
CA LEU A 11 -7.18 7.09 15.10
C LEU A 11 -6.93 7.25 13.60
N GLU A 12 -7.78 8.03 12.95
CA GLU A 12 -7.66 8.33 11.51
C GLU A 12 -6.72 9.52 11.23
N THR A 13 -5.49 9.47 11.75
CA THR A 13 -4.43 10.46 11.54
C THR A 13 -3.11 9.76 11.23
N GLN A 14 -2.21 10.43 10.51
CA GLN A 14 -0.87 9.89 10.20
C GLN A 14 -0.14 9.44 11.48
N GLN A 15 -0.11 10.30 12.51
CA GLN A 15 0.44 9.96 13.83
C GLN A 15 -0.27 8.77 14.50
N GLY A 16 -1.59 8.68 14.36
CA GLY A 16 -2.37 7.54 14.85
C GLY A 16 -1.95 6.22 14.21
N TYR A 17 -1.74 6.23 12.89
CA TYR A 17 -1.23 5.08 12.15
C TYR A 17 0.21 4.73 12.53
N LYS A 18 1.08 5.72 12.74
CA LYS A 18 2.45 5.50 13.24
C LYS A 18 2.45 4.75 14.58
N ILE A 19 1.65 5.23 15.54
CA ILE A 19 1.50 4.59 16.86
C ILE A 19 0.98 3.16 16.69
N LEU A 20 0.02 2.96 15.80
CA LEU A 20 -0.54 1.65 15.50
C LEU A 20 0.51 0.67 14.97
N PHE A 21 1.31 1.06 13.97
CA PHE A 21 2.38 0.20 13.44
C PHE A 21 3.45 -0.10 14.48
N THR A 22 3.86 0.91 15.25
CA THR A 22 4.81 0.74 16.35
C THR A 22 4.33 -0.32 17.35
N LYS A 23 3.06 -0.24 17.77
CA LYS A 23 2.47 -1.22 18.68
C LYS A 23 2.36 -2.60 18.04
N LEU A 24 1.87 -2.68 16.80
CA LEU A 24 1.73 -3.94 16.08
C LEU A 24 3.05 -4.71 16.02
N PHE A 25 4.08 -4.11 15.45
CA PHE A 25 5.35 -4.80 15.21
C PHE A 25 6.09 -5.11 16.52
N LYS A 26 5.91 -4.28 17.56
CA LYS A 26 6.39 -4.62 18.91
C LYS A 26 5.67 -5.85 19.47
N HIS A 27 4.35 -5.94 19.36
CA HIS A 27 3.60 -7.09 19.85
C HIS A 27 3.92 -8.37 19.07
N LEU A 28 4.01 -8.29 17.75
CA LEU A 28 4.43 -9.40 16.90
C LEU A 28 5.85 -9.86 17.26
N GLY A 29 6.78 -8.93 17.43
CA GLY A 29 8.15 -9.28 17.78
C GLY A 29 8.26 -9.93 19.16
N ASN A 30 7.50 -9.45 20.14
CA ASN A 30 7.42 -10.08 21.47
C ASN A 30 6.85 -11.50 21.38
N ALA A 31 5.80 -11.72 20.60
CA ALA A 31 5.19 -13.04 20.43
C ALA A 31 6.14 -14.03 19.73
N ALA A 32 6.92 -13.54 18.75
CA ALA A 32 7.92 -14.32 18.05
C ALA A 32 9.25 -14.45 18.81
N GLN A 33 9.40 -13.78 19.96
CA GLN A 33 10.65 -13.65 20.72
C GLN A 33 11.83 -13.08 19.89
N GLN A 34 11.53 -12.36 18.81
CA GLN A 34 12.50 -11.73 17.93
C GLN A 34 11.93 -10.44 17.34
N PRO A 35 12.69 -9.34 17.22
CA PRO A 35 12.20 -8.12 16.60
C PRO A 35 11.74 -8.36 15.16
N VAL A 36 10.64 -7.70 14.75
CA VAL A 36 10.24 -7.70 13.35
C VAL A 36 11.23 -6.86 12.54
N GLN A 37 11.81 -7.46 11.51
CA GLN A 37 12.79 -6.83 10.65
C GLN A 37 12.21 -6.60 9.24
N PHE A 38 12.74 -5.58 8.57
CA PHE A 38 12.38 -5.18 7.21
C PHE A 38 13.60 -5.34 6.29
N GLY A 39 13.40 -6.00 5.15
CA GLY A 39 14.51 -6.45 4.30
C GLY A 39 15.35 -5.30 3.74
N HIS A 40 14.74 -4.18 3.40
CA HIS A 40 15.46 -3.00 2.89
C HIS A 40 16.24 -2.22 3.96
N ILE A 41 15.98 -2.50 5.25
CA ILE A 41 16.69 -1.88 6.38
C ILE A 41 17.73 -2.84 6.96
N HIS A 42 17.36 -4.11 7.16
CA HIS A 42 18.15 -5.07 7.93
C HIS A 42 18.83 -6.15 7.07
N GLY A 43 18.37 -6.36 5.83
CA GLY A 43 18.80 -7.47 4.98
C GLY A 43 18.30 -8.84 5.46
N GLY A 44 18.46 -9.87 4.61
CA GLY A 44 18.10 -11.27 4.93
C GLY A 44 16.70 -11.69 4.53
N ASP A 45 16.53 -12.99 4.26
CA ASP A 45 15.33 -13.59 3.67
C ASP A 45 14.18 -13.82 4.66
N SER A 46 14.44 -13.73 5.97
CA SER A 46 13.41 -13.87 7.01
C SER A 46 12.72 -12.55 7.37
N CYS A 47 13.01 -11.48 6.63
CA CYS A 47 12.50 -10.14 6.87
C CYS A 47 11.21 -9.88 6.11
N ILE A 48 10.44 -8.88 6.54
CA ILE A 48 9.33 -8.36 5.74
C ILE A 48 9.92 -7.62 4.53
N HIS A 49 9.63 -8.11 3.33
CA HIS A 49 10.07 -7.47 2.08
C HIS A 49 8.99 -6.60 1.44
N ALA A 50 7.71 -6.93 1.69
CA ALA A 50 6.60 -6.17 1.14
C ALA A 50 5.38 -6.20 2.05
N VAL A 51 4.65 -5.10 2.06
CA VAL A 51 3.42 -4.92 2.81
C VAL A 51 2.36 -4.38 1.87
N THR A 52 1.22 -5.08 1.80
CA THR A 52 0.05 -4.59 1.10
C THR A 52 -0.74 -3.66 2.01
N VAL A 53 -0.92 -2.41 1.59
CA VAL A 53 -1.71 -1.41 2.30
C VAL A 53 -2.80 -0.83 1.41
N ASP A 54 -3.78 -0.17 2.05
CA ASP A 54 -4.69 0.69 1.31
C ASP A 54 -3.95 1.93 0.84
N MET A 55 -4.32 2.45 -0.33
CA MET A 55 -3.81 3.73 -0.83
C MET A 55 -4.46 4.91 -0.08
N CYS A 56 -4.22 4.96 1.22
CA CYS A 56 -4.74 5.95 2.16
C CYS A 56 -3.65 6.98 2.47
N MET A 57 -3.99 8.27 2.28
CA MET A 57 -3.09 9.41 2.50
C MET A 57 -2.72 9.67 3.98
N LYS A 58 -3.12 8.78 4.88
CA LYS A 58 -2.82 8.85 6.32
C LYS A 58 -2.10 7.58 6.77
N GLN A 59 -2.59 6.42 6.34
CA GLN A 59 -2.02 5.12 6.69
C GLN A 59 -0.63 4.91 6.12
N ALA A 60 -0.45 5.11 4.81
CA ALA A 60 0.84 4.88 4.16
C ALA A 60 1.91 5.84 4.72
N PRO A 61 1.65 7.16 4.87
CA PRO A 61 2.60 8.04 5.56
C PRO A 61 2.89 7.63 7.00
N GLY A 62 1.88 7.21 7.78
CA GLY A 62 2.10 6.75 9.16
C GLY A 62 2.94 5.46 9.25
N PHE A 63 2.83 4.58 8.25
CA PHE A 63 3.74 3.44 8.11
C PHE A 63 5.16 3.89 7.76
N GLY A 64 5.30 4.84 6.84
CA GLY A 64 6.58 5.43 6.48
C GLY A 64 7.25 6.10 7.68
N ASP A 65 6.51 6.82 8.51
CA ASP A 65 7.05 7.45 9.73
C ASP A 65 7.53 6.40 10.74
N PHE A 66 6.84 5.27 10.84
CA PHE A 66 7.30 4.14 11.66
C PHE A 66 8.61 3.56 11.12
N LEU A 67 8.73 3.38 9.80
CA LEU A 67 9.97 2.89 9.18
C LEU A 67 11.11 3.90 9.34
N HIS A 68 10.82 5.19 9.23
CA HIS A 68 11.80 6.26 9.44
C HIS A 68 12.33 6.30 10.88
N ASP A 69 11.48 6.03 11.87
CA ASP A 69 11.94 5.86 13.27
C ASP A 69 12.88 4.65 13.43
N LEU A 70 12.75 3.61 12.60
CA LEU A 70 13.65 2.45 12.59
C LEU A 70 14.97 2.73 11.88
N ASP A 71 14.93 3.47 10.76
CA ASP A 71 16.11 3.83 9.96
C ASP A 71 16.01 5.29 9.47
N PRO A 72 16.54 6.26 10.24
CA PRO A 72 16.48 7.67 9.86
C PRO A 72 17.30 8.05 8.61
N SER A 73 18.07 7.12 8.02
CA SER A 73 18.89 7.39 6.82
C SER A 73 18.08 7.66 5.57
N LYS A 74 16.80 7.26 5.55
CA LYS A 74 15.85 7.48 4.44
C LYS A 74 14.64 8.23 4.94
N THR A 75 14.04 9.04 4.08
CA THR A 75 12.76 9.68 4.36
C THR A 75 11.64 8.64 4.46
N TRP A 76 10.55 9.01 5.14
CA TRP A 76 9.36 8.15 5.22
C TRP A 76 8.86 7.73 3.83
N SER A 77 8.93 8.62 2.82
CA SER A 77 8.47 8.34 1.47
C SER A 77 9.39 7.41 0.68
N GLU A 78 10.70 7.50 0.90
CA GLU A 78 11.66 6.56 0.32
C GLU A 78 11.43 5.16 0.88
N HIS A 79 11.24 5.02 2.20
CA HIS A 79 10.89 3.72 2.78
C HIS A 79 9.67 3.06 2.14
N LEU A 80 8.64 3.83 1.82
CA LEU A 80 7.46 3.27 1.14
C LEU A 80 7.80 2.70 -0.24
N GLN A 81 8.74 3.28 -0.98
CA GLN A 81 9.18 2.76 -2.28
C GLN A 81 9.84 1.37 -2.16
N HIS A 82 10.40 1.06 -1.00
CA HIS A 82 11.05 -0.22 -0.70
C HIS A 82 10.13 -1.26 -0.06
N THR A 83 8.87 -0.94 0.26
CA THR A 83 8.05 -1.84 1.10
C THR A 83 6.58 -1.88 0.71
N VAL A 84 6.01 -0.81 0.15
CA VAL A 84 4.56 -0.73 -0.06
C VAL A 84 4.14 -1.24 -1.44
N ILE A 85 3.10 -2.07 -1.41
CA ILE A 85 2.29 -2.43 -2.58
C ILE A 85 0.85 -2.01 -2.30
N PHE A 86 0.19 -1.38 -3.28
CA PHE A 86 -1.23 -1.03 -3.11
C PHE A 86 -2.14 -2.16 -3.55
N CYS A 87 -3.20 -2.39 -2.75
CA CYS A 87 -4.29 -3.25 -3.17
C CYS A 87 -5.06 -2.60 -4.34
N GLN A 88 -4.95 -3.18 -5.54
CA GLN A 88 -5.65 -2.75 -6.76
C GLN A 88 -7.13 -2.52 -6.49
N THR A 89 -7.83 -3.50 -5.91
CA THR A 89 -9.26 -3.38 -5.64
C THR A 89 -9.59 -2.26 -4.64
N HIS A 90 -8.70 -1.86 -3.74
CA HIS A 90 -8.95 -0.70 -2.88
C HIS A 90 -8.80 0.63 -3.61
N VAL A 91 -7.86 0.71 -4.56
CA VAL A 91 -7.75 1.89 -5.44
C VAL A 91 -8.99 2.01 -6.31
N GLN A 92 -9.41 0.92 -6.94
CA GLN A 92 -10.63 0.85 -7.78
C GLN A 92 -11.88 1.22 -6.98
N ARG A 93 -12.06 0.66 -5.78
CA ARG A 93 -13.18 1.01 -4.88
C ARG A 93 -13.12 2.47 -4.44
N ASN A 94 -11.95 3.01 -4.12
CA ASN A 94 -11.80 4.43 -3.77
C ASN A 94 -12.21 5.33 -4.93
N PHE A 95 -11.78 4.98 -6.15
CA PHE A 95 -12.19 5.70 -7.35
C PHE A 95 -13.71 5.66 -7.53
N PHE A 96 -14.31 4.47 -7.48
CA PHE A 96 -15.76 4.30 -7.59
C PHE A 96 -16.54 5.04 -6.49
N LYS A 97 -16.08 5.01 -5.23
CA LYS A 97 -16.75 5.75 -4.14
C LYS A 97 -16.76 7.26 -4.40
N LYS A 98 -15.64 7.80 -4.91
CA LYS A 98 -15.46 9.24 -5.14
C LYS A 98 -16.12 9.75 -6.41
N PHE A 99 -16.04 9.00 -7.51
CA PHE A 99 -16.48 9.44 -8.84
C PHE A 99 -17.67 8.64 -9.39
N LYS A 100 -18.17 7.65 -8.66
CA LYS A 100 -19.31 6.79 -9.04
C LYS A 100 -19.05 6.05 -10.36
N LEU A 101 -20.07 5.88 -11.20
CA LEU A 101 -20.02 5.20 -12.51
C LEU A 101 -19.31 6.06 -13.57
N HIS A 102 -18.14 6.63 -13.24
CA HIS A 102 -17.38 7.46 -14.17
C HIS A 102 -16.74 6.58 -15.26
N PRO A 103 -16.79 6.97 -16.55
CA PRO A 103 -16.29 6.15 -17.66
C PRO A 103 -14.78 5.85 -17.57
N ALA A 104 -13.99 6.75 -16.98
CA ALA A 104 -12.57 6.52 -16.72
C ALA A 104 -12.27 5.32 -15.80
N ARG A 105 -13.27 4.71 -15.15
CA ARG A 105 -13.09 3.52 -14.30
C ARG A 105 -12.31 2.42 -15.03
N TYR A 106 -12.68 2.12 -16.27
CA TYR A 106 -12.02 1.07 -17.05
C TYR A 106 -10.55 1.39 -17.32
N LEU A 107 -10.22 2.67 -17.52
CA LEU A 107 -8.83 3.12 -17.69
C LEU A 107 -8.04 3.02 -16.38
N ILE A 108 -8.67 3.26 -15.23
CA ILE A 108 -8.01 3.06 -13.92
C ILE A 108 -7.74 1.57 -13.66
N ASP A 109 -8.63 0.69 -14.13
CA ASP A 109 -8.51 -0.75 -13.90
C ASP A 109 -7.29 -1.35 -14.63
N THR A 110 -6.89 -0.78 -15.77
CA THR A 110 -5.76 -1.26 -16.59
C THR A 110 -4.39 -0.77 -16.13
N ILE A 111 -4.29 0.09 -15.10
CA ILE A 111 -3.00 0.66 -14.66
C ILE A 111 -1.98 -0.44 -14.31
N TRP A 112 -2.44 -1.53 -13.70
CA TRP A 112 -1.58 -2.65 -13.27
C TRP A 112 -1.15 -3.57 -14.40
N ASP A 113 -1.75 -3.44 -15.59
CA ASP A 113 -1.41 -4.24 -16.77
C ASP A 113 -0.33 -3.56 -17.63
N LEU A 114 0.05 -2.32 -17.29
CA LEU A 114 1.06 -1.55 -18.01
C LEU A 114 2.47 -2.05 -17.68
N PRO A 115 3.36 -2.14 -18.68
CA PRO A 115 4.63 -2.85 -18.53
C PRO A 115 5.67 -2.08 -17.73
N ASP A 116 5.67 -0.74 -17.82
CA ASP A 116 6.70 0.11 -17.24
C ASP A 116 6.12 1.42 -16.68
N THR A 117 6.98 2.15 -15.96
CA THR A 117 6.58 3.37 -15.23
C THR A 117 6.23 4.50 -16.18
N ARG A 118 6.90 4.59 -17.32
CA ARG A 118 6.61 5.62 -18.33
C ARG A 118 5.20 5.42 -18.85
N ASP A 119 4.85 4.20 -19.22
CA ASP A 119 3.52 3.85 -19.73
C ASP A 119 2.44 4.11 -18.67
N VAL A 120 2.70 3.82 -17.39
CA VAL A 120 1.80 4.21 -16.27
C VAL A 120 1.59 5.72 -16.21
N VAL A 121 2.67 6.52 -16.30
CA VAL A 121 2.57 7.98 -16.23
C VAL A 121 1.85 8.56 -17.45
N GLU A 122 2.18 8.10 -18.65
CA GLU A 122 1.52 8.51 -19.91
C GLU A 122 0.03 8.14 -19.92
N HIS A 123 -0.33 6.97 -19.41
CA HIS A 123 -1.72 6.54 -19.26
C HIS A 123 -2.48 7.42 -18.28
N LEU A 124 -1.87 7.75 -17.13
CA LEU A 124 -2.42 8.71 -16.17
C LEU A 124 -2.62 10.09 -16.80
N ASP A 125 -1.64 10.59 -17.56
CA ASP A 125 -1.75 11.86 -18.29
C ASP A 125 -2.88 11.86 -19.31
N THR A 126 -3.02 10.77 -20.06
CA THR A 126 -4.12 10.58 -21.01
C THR A 126 -5.48 10.65 -20.32
N ILE A 127 -5.64 10.01 -19.15
CA ILE A 127 -6.87 10.10 -18.36
C ILE A 127 -7.14 11.54 -17.91
N ALA A 128 -6.12 12.27 -17.47
CA ALA A 128 -6.26 13.66 -17.05
C ALA A 128 -6.64 14.60 -18.20
N GLN A 129 -6.15 14.33 -19.42
CA GLN A 129 -6.52 15.08 -20.62
C GLN A 129 -7.95 14.79 -21.06
N LEU A 130 -8.34 13.51 -21.13
CA LEU A 130 -9.70 13.09 -21.48
C LEU A 130 -10.74 13.57 -20.46
N TYR A 131 -10.35 13.59 -19.18
CA TYR A 131 -11.23 13.95 -18.08
C TYR A 131 -10.58 14.99 -17.16
N PRO A 132 -10.58 16.29 -17.54
CA PRO A 132 -9.94 17.35 -16.77
C PRO A 132 -10.39 17.45 -15.32
N LYS A 133 -11.64 17.05 -15.01
CA LYS A 133 -12.18 16.97 -13.64
C LYS A 133 -11.43 15.98 -12.74
N LEU A 134 -10.77 14.98 -13.33
CA LEU A 134 -9.96 13.99 -12.62
C LEU A 134 -8.53 14.43 -12.39
N LYS A 135 -8.05 15.50 -13.06
CA LYS A 135 -6.65 15.94 -13.05
C LYS A 135 -6.04 15.97 -11.64
N LYS A 136 -6.72 16.62 -10.68
CA LYS A 136 -6.24 16.68 -9.28
C LYS A 136 -6.07 15.31 -8.63
N TRP A 137 -6.97 14.36 -8.92
CA TRP A 137 -6.85 13.00 -8.38
C TRP A 137 -5.73 12.24 -9.07
N ILE A 138 -5.58 12.39 -10.39
CA ILE A 138 -4.50 11.79 -11.18
C ILE A 138 -3.14 12.31 -10.74
N ASP A 139 -2.96 13.63 -10.64
CA ASP A 139 -1.74 14.27 -10.18
C ASP A 139 -1.35 13.76 -8.79
N SER A 140 -2.33 13.47 -7.92
CA SER A 140 -2.07 12.89 -6.61
C SER A 140 -1.50 11.47 -6.65
N LYS A 141 -1.58 10.75 -7.78
CA LYS A 141 -1.06 9.39 -7.95
C LYS A 141 0.35 9.33 -8.50
N LYS A 142 0.87 10.46 -8.97
CA LYS A 142 2.22 10.57 -9.54
C LYS A 142 3.31 10.85 -8.51
N LYS A 143 3.00 10.74 -7.22
CA LYS A 143 4.05 10.82 -6.18
C LYS A 143 4.90 9.55 -6.26
N ASP A 144 6.21 9.67 -6.10
CA ASP A 144 7.15 8.54 -6.25
C ASP A 144 6.74 7.31 -5.41
N TRP A 145 6.43 7.53 -4.13
CA TRP A 145 5.97 6.45 -3.25
C TRP A 145 4.62 5.84 -3.66
N ILE A 146 3.79 6.57 -4.41
CA ILE A 146 2.55 6.01 -4.98
C ILE A 146 2.86 5.23 -6.24
N LEU A 147 3.70 5.77 -7.13
CA LEU A 147 4.14 5.10 -8.34
C LEU A 147 4.86 3.78 -8.03
N ALA A 148 5.67 3.73 -6.97
CA ALA A 148 6.35 2.50 -6.54
C ALA A 148 5.36 1.38 -6.15
N GLY A 149 4.19 1.74 -5.62
CA GLY A 149 3.13 0.77 -5.33
C GLY A 149 2.22 0.43 -6.52
N LEU A 150 2.39 1.12 -7.67
CA LEU A 150 1.61 0.92 -8.90
C LEU A 150 2.43 0.26 -10.03
N SER A 151 3.73 0.53 -10.11
CA SER A 151 4.66 0.05 -11.13
C SER A 151 5.74 -0.83 -10.51
N ALA A 152 6.02 -1.98 -11.12
CA ALA A 152 7.11 -2.85 -10.67
C ALA A 152 8.48 -2.23 -10.87
N GLU A 153 8.67 -1.55 -11.99
CA GLU A 153 9.94 -0.93 -12.34
C GLU A 153 10.28 0.26 -11.43
N HIS A 154 9.27 1.03 -10.98
CA HIS A 154 9.49 2.14 -10.06
C HIS A 154 9.67 1.69 -8.60
N SER A 155 9.28 0.46 -8.30
CA SER A 155 9.42 -0.12 -6.97
C SER A 155 10.87 -0.46 -6.69
N CYS A 156 11.32 -0.21 -5.46
CA CYS A 156 12.61 -0.69 -4.97
C CYS A 156 12.50 -2.04 -4.25
N ILE A 157 11.32 -2.69 -4.28
CA ILE A 157 11.11 -4.05 -3.79
C ILE A 157 11.71 -5.02 -4.82
N PRO A 158 12.48 -6.05 -4.42
CA PRO A 158 12.98 -7.04 -5.36
C PRO A 158 11.84 -7.73 -6.14
N MET A 159 12.04 -7.92 -7.44
CA MET A 159 11.02 -8.41 -8.38
C MET A 159 10.33 -9.71 -7.92
N THR A 160 11.09 -10.63 -7.30
CA THR A 160 10.55 -11.90 -6.76
C THR A 160 9.48 -11.66 -5.70
N TRP A 161 9.73 -10.76 -4.75
CA TRP A 161 8.80 -10.40 -3.68
C TRP A 161 7.62 -9.60 -4.19
N GLN A 162 7.83 -8.76 -5.21
CA GLN A 162 6.76 -7.97 -5.81
C GLN A 162 5.76 -8.85 -6.57
N ILE A 163 6.23 -9.73 -7.45
CA ILE A 163 5.38 -10.69 -8.20
C ILE A 163 4.62 -11.59 -7.22
N TYR A 164 5.29 -12.07 -6.17
CA TYR A 164 4.63 -12.86 -5.14
C TYR A 164 3.51 -12.05 -4.49
N THR A 165 3.80 -10.87 -3.96
CA THR A 165 2.82 -10.06 -3.22
C THR A 165 1.60 -9.65 -4.07
N TRP A 166 1.80 -9.28 -5.34
CA TRP A 166 0.70 -8.93 -6.24
C TRP A 166 -0.31 -10.06 -6.44
N LYS A 167 0.16 -11.31 -6.59
CA LYS A 167 -0.71 -12.49 -6.76
C LYS A 167 -1.68 -12.72 -5.60
N TYR A 168 -1.37 -12.21 -4.41
CA TYR A 168 -2.12 -12.51 -3.18
C TYR A 168 -2.96 -11.36 -2.65
N THR A 169 -2.93 -10.20 -3.33
CA THR A 169 -3.80 -9.06 -2.99
C THR A 169 -5.29 -9.43 -3.01
N GLY A 170 -5.71 -10.39 -3.85
CA GLY A 170 -7.08 -10.90 -3.92
C GLY A 170 -7.51 -11.75 -2.71
N ILE A 171 -6.63 -12.62 -2.19
CA ILE A 171 -6.93 -13.54 -1.07
C ILE A 171 -7.02 -12.78 0.25
N SER A 172 -6.15 -11.79 0.45
CA SER A 172 -6.20 -10.88 1.60
C SER A 172 -7.57 -10.19 1.76
N LYS A 173 -8.37 -10.12 0.69
CA LYS A 173 -9.53 -9.24 0.61
C LYS A 173 -10.88 -9.92 0.75
N SER A 174 -11.00 -11.22 0.44
CA SER A 174 -12.24 -11.96 0.70
C SER A 174 -12.55 -11.95 2.21
N SER A 175 -11.52 -12.06 3.06
CA SER A 175 -11.64 -11.94 4.51
C SER A 175 -11.94 -10.51 4.98
N TYR A 176 -11.19 -9.50 4.53
CA TYR A 176 -11.40 -8.10 4.93
C TYR A 176 -12.79 -7.53 4.60
N PHE A 177 -13.38 -7.95 3.48
CA PHE A 177 -14.71 -7.49 3.09
C PHE A 177 -15.81 -8.08 3.97
N ALA A 178 -15.75 -9.39 4.24
CA ALA A 178 -16.69 -10.06 5.12
C ALA A 178 -16.67 -9.43 6.53
N ASP A 179 -15.48 -9.13 7.03
CA ASP A 179 -15.32 -8.62 8.39
C ASP A 179 -15.78 -7.15 8.54
N ASN A 180 -15.55 -6.29 7.54
CA ASN A 180 -15.98 -4.88 7.61
C ASN A 180 -17.49 -4.67 7.44
N GLU A 181 -18.15 -5.48 6.61
CA GLU A 181 -19.61 -5.42 6.48
C GLU A 181 -20.30 -5.82 7.79
N PHE A 182 -19.69 -6.71 8.56
CA PHE A 182 -20.22 -7.20 9.83
C PHE A 182 -20.03 -6.24 11.00
N ILE A 183 -18.87 -5.56 11.11
CA ILE A 183 -18.46 -4.92 12.37
C ILE A 183 -18.75 -3.40 12.45
N ARG A 184 -19.05 -2.70 11.34
CA ARG A 184 -19.30 -1.23 11.27
C ARG A 184 -18.16 -0.30 11.79
N TYR A 185 -17.07 -0.84 12.35
CA TYR A 185 -15.83 -0.12 12.65
C TYR A 185 -14.81 -0.29 11.53
N LYS A 186 -14.08 0.77 11.15
CA LYS A 186 -13.08 0.71 10.07
C LYS A 186 -11.93 -0.22 10.47
N GLN A 187 -11.84 -1.38 9.83
CA GLN A 187 -10.70 -2.27 9.96
C GLN A 187 -9.52 -1.77 9.15
N ILE A 188 -8.32 -2.02 9.64
CA ILE A 188 -7.11 -1.95 8.85
C ILE A 188 -6.64 -3.38 8.66
N LEU A 189 -6.61 -3.83 7.41
CA LEU A 189 -5.87 -5.04 7.07
C LEU A 189 -4.44 -4.64 6.73
N LEU A 190 -3.50 -5.21 7.48
CA LEU A 190 -2.12 -5.30 7.04
C LEU A 190 -1.89 -6.74 6.56
N ALA A 191 -1.73 -6.92 5.25
CA ALA A 191 -1.24 -8.18 4.71
C ALA A 191 0.27 -8.02 4.46
N ALA A 192 1.08 -8.74 5.22
CA ALA A 192 2.53 -8.74 5.06
C ALA A 192 2.98 -10.06 4.43
N VAL A 193 3.91 -9.96 3.49
CA VAL A 193 4.60 -11.12 2.95
C VAL A 193 5.95 -11.24 3.66
N LEU A 194 6.14 -12.39 4.32
CA LEU A 194 7.44 -12.92 4.72
C LEU A 194 8.02 -13.76 3.60
#